data_AF-A0A5E4Y2Z0-F1
#
_entry.id   AF-A0A5E4Y2Z0-F1
#
_cell.length_a   1.000
_cell.length_b   1.000
_cell.length_c   1.000
_cell.angle_alpha   90.00
_cell.angle_beta   90.00
_cell.angle_gamma   90.00
#
_symmetry.space_group_name_H-M   'P 1'
#
loop_
_entity.id
_entity.type
_entity.pdbx_description
1 polymer ?
#
loop_
_entity_poly.entity_id
_entity_poly.type
_entity_poly.pdbx_seq_one_letter_code
_entity_poly.pdbx_strand_id
1 'polypeptide(L)'
;MPSGERLAGLSRDCVELCTNVLEAKLENVHVIYLDVRHGHGHPVFAEIQYRLETFRTPAVMNQFMEGLESAIARRTGLTARIRCFGYAAPSIHARN
;
A
#
# COMPACT_ATOMS: atom_id res chain seq x y z
N MET A 1 15.91 0.13 7.94
CA MET A 1 15.02 -0.87 7.30
C MET A 1 14.74 -2.10 8.18
N PRO A 2 13.51 -2.69 8.15
CA PRO A 2 13.24 -4.05 8.65
C PRO A 2 14.02 -5.15 7.91
N SER A 3 14.06 -6.38 8.45
CA SER A 3 14.72 -7.51 7.80
C SER A 3 14.03 -7.94 6.50
N GLY A 4 14.79 -8.56 5.59
CA GLY A 4 14.25 -9.04 4.30
C GLY A 4 13.06 -10.00 4.45
N GLU A 5 13.08 -10.88 5.44
CA GLU A 5 11.96 -11.78 5.73
C GLU A 5 10.69 -11.03 6.13
N ARG A 6 10.82 -10.01 6.98
CA ARG A 6 9.69 -9.15 7.40
C ARG A 6 9.15 -8.35 6.22
N LEU A 7 10.02 -7.84 5.36
CA LEU A 7 9.62 -7.14 4.14
C LEU A 7 8.90 -8.08 3.16
N ALA A 8 9.40 -9.31 2.96
CA ALA A 8 8.73 -10.30 2.11
C ALA A 8 7.34 -10.67 2.66
N GLY A 9 7.21 -10.79 3.99
CA GLY A 9 5.92 -10.98 4.65
C GLY A 9 4.98 -9.79 4.43
N LEU A 10 5.47 -8.57 4.58
CA LEU A 10 4.69 -7.36 4.31
C LEU A 10 4.29 -7.25 2.85
N SER A 11 5.15 -7.65 1.90
CA SER A 11 4.82 -7.64 0.47
C SER A 11 3.66 -8.58 0.16
N ARG A 12 3.64 -9.78 0.76
CA ARG A 12 2.51 -10.71 0.62
C ARG A 12 1.21 -10.11 1.17
N ASP A 13 1.27 -9.54 2.37
CA ASP A 13 0.11 -8.88 2.98
C ASP A 13 -0.41 -7.72 2.10
N CYS A 14 0.48 -6.90 1.54
CA CYS A 14 0.11 -5.82 0.62
C CYS A 14 -0.53 -6.35 -0.67
N VAL A 15 0.02 -7.43 -1.24
CA VAL A 15 -0.56 -8.07 -2.43
C VAL A 15 -1.97 -8.56 -2.14
N GLU A 16 -2.19 -9.28 -1.05
CA GLU A 16 -3.51 -9.77 -0.65
C GLU A 16 -4.51 -8.63 -0.43
N LEU A 17 -4.10 -7.55 0.23
CA LEU A 17 -4.96 -6.37 0.41
C LEU A 17 -5.32 -5.73 -0.94
N CYS A 18 -4.35 -5.55 -1.84
CA CYS A 18 -4.59 -4.98 -3.15
C CYS A 18 -5.54 -5.85 -4.00
N THR A 19 -5.35 -7.17 -4.01
CA THR A 19 -6.17 -8.07 -4.84
C THR A 19 -7.54 -8.34 -4.24
N ASN A 20 -7.65 -8.45 -2.92
CA ASN A 20 -8.88 -8.95 -2.27
C ASN A 20 -9.77 -7.80 -1.77
N VAL A 21 -9.19 -6.64 -1.44
CA VAL A 21 -9.95 -5.47 -0.96
C VAL A 21 -10.12 -4.45 -2.07
N LEU A 22 -9.04 -4.13 -2.80
CA LEU A 22 -9.10 -3.16 -3.90
C LEU A 22 -9.44 -3.80 -5.25
N GLU A 23 -9.65 -5.12 -5.32
CA GLU A 23 -9.89 -5.88 -6.55
C GLU A 23 -8.87 -5.54 -7.67
N ALA A 24 -7.61 -5.31 -7.28
CA ALA A 24 -6.54 -5.10 -8.24
C ALA A 24 -6.17 -6.42 -8.89
N LYS A 25 -5.90 -6.40 -10.20
CA LYS A 25 -5.26 -7.55 -10.85
C LYS A 25 -3.81 -7.66 -10.38
N LEU A 26 -3.37 -8.87 -10.10
CA LEU A 26 -2.05 -9.14 -9.51
C LEU A 26 -0.91 -8.51 -10.32
N GLU A 27 -0.98 -8.56 -11.65
CA GLU A 27 0.05 -8.00 -12.53
C GLU A 27 0.21 -6.48 -12.42
N ASN A 28 -0.78 -5.77 -11.87
CA ASN A 28 -0.72 -4.32 -11.64
C ASN A 28 -0.28 -3.95 -10.22
N VAL A 29 0.02 -4.92 -9.37
CA VAL A 29 0.43 -4.68 -7.98
C VAL A 29 1.95 -4.67 -7.90
N HIS A 30 2.50 -3.52 -7.53
CA HIS A 30 3.93 -3.35 -7.28
C HIS A 30 4.14 -2.87 -5.84
N VAL A 31 4.99 -3.57 -5.10
CA VAL A 31 5.38 -3.21 -3.74
C VAL A 31 6.87 -2.89 -3.75
N ILE A 32 7.21 -1.65 -3.42
CA ILE A 32 8.58 -1.14 -3.45
C ILE A 32 8.91 -0.58 -2.07
N TYR A 33 10.12 -0.87 -1.59
CA TYR A 33 10.63 -0.35 -0.33
C TYR A 33 11.83 0.55 -0.58
N LEU A 34 11.83 1.73 0.05
CA LEU A 34 12.93 2.69 0.02
C LEU A 34 13.43 2.88 1.45
N ASP A 35 14.71 2.67 1.68
CA ASP A 35 15.32 2.99 2.99
C ASP A 35 15.61 4.49 3.05
N VAL A 36 15.09 5.14 4.08
CA VAL A 36 15.18 6.58 4.27
C VAL A 36 15.66 6.90 5.67
N ARG A 37 16.42 7.99 5.81
CA ARG A 37 16.76 8.53 7.14
C ARG A 37 15.57 9.32 7.66
N HIS A 38 14.91 8.81 8.69
CA HIS A 38 13.79 9.49 9.32
C HIS A 38 14.27 10.73 10.10
N GLY A 39 13.66 11.89 9.81
CA GLY A 39 13.90 13.13 10.55
C GLY A 39 12.79 13.46 11.55
N HIS A 40 11.53 13.51 11.08
CA HIS A 40 10.37 13.91 11.88
C HIS A 40 9.06 13.28 11.34
N GLY A 41 8.11 13.01 12.23
CA GLY A 41 6.81 12.42 11.89
C GLY A 41 6.73 10.92 12.19
N HIS A 42 5.98 10.19 11.37
CA HIS A 42 5.89 8.72 11.47
C HIS A 42 7.13 8.07 10.85
N PRO A 43 7.66 6.99 11.46
CA PRO A 43 8.87 6.32 11.00
C PRO A 43 8.69 5.58 9.66
N VAL A 44 7.44 5.30 9.26
CA VAL A 44 7.09 4.71 7.96
C VAL A 44 6.16 5.66 7.21
N PHE A 45 6.41 5.83 5.92
CA PHE A 45 5.48 6.47 5.00
C PHE A 45 5.07 5.47 3.93
N ALA A 46 3.77 5.22 3.81
CA ALA A 46 3.21 4.33 2.81
C ALA A 46 2.37 5.14 1.82
N GLU A 47 2.83 5.18 0.57
CA GLU A 47 2.12 5.80 -0.53
C GLU A 47 1.49 4.73 -1.40
N ILE A 48 0.19 4.89 -1.68
CA ILE A 48 -0.59 3.98 -2.51
C ILE A 48 -1.15 4.79 -3.67
N GLN A 49 -0.82 4.36 -4.87
CA GLN A 49 -1.32 4.95 -6.11
C GLN A 49 -2.22 3.92 -6.79
N TYR A 50 -3.44 4.31 -7.12
CA TYR A 50 -4.43 3.37 -7.67
C TYR A 50 -5.35 4.03 -8.69
N ARG A 51 -6.01 3.21 -9.52
CA ARG A 51 -7.05 3.66 -10.44
C ARG A 51 -8.36 3.90 -9.70
N LEU A 52 -9.03 5.01 -9.98
CA LEU A 52 -10.40 5.20 -9.52
C LEU A 52 -11.32 4.19 -10.22
N GLU A 53 -12.15 3.52 -9.44
CA GLU A 53 -13.15 2.57 -9.89
C GLU A 53 -14.39 2.71 -9.02
N THR A 54 -15.57 2.41 -9.56
CA THR A 54 -16.85 2.60 -8.84
C THR A 54 -16.97 1.72 -7.59
N PHE A 55 -16.33 0.55 -7.60
CA PHE A 55 -16.31 -0.39 -6.47
C PHE A 55 -15.29 -0.03 -5.39
N ARG A 56 -14.31 0.85 -5.67
CA ARG A 56 -13.33 1.36 -4.68
C ARG A 56 -13.89 2.54 -3.90
N THR A 57 -14.98 2.28 -3.20
CA THR A 57 -15.69 3.30 -2.40
C THR A 57 -14.84 3.79 -1.22
N PRO A 58 -15.18 4.93 -0.59
CA PRO A 58 -14.50 5.39 0.62
C PRO A 58 -14.46 4.35 1.75
N ALA A 59 -15.50 3.54 1.90
CA ALA A 59 -15.55 2.47 2.90
C ALA A 59 -14.53 1.36 2.59
N VAL A 60 -14.44 0.94 1.33
CA VAL A 60 -13.43 -0.03 0.85
C VAL A 60 -12.02 0.51 1.04
N MET A 61 -11.80 1.79 0.74
CA MET A 61 -10.51 2.44 0.96
C MET A 61 -10.13 2.52 2.45
N ASN A 62 -11.08 2.79 3.34
CA ASN A 62 -10.83 2.76 4.79
C ASN A 62 -10.45 1.35 5.26
N GLN A 63 -11.20 0.32 4.84
CA GLN A 63 -10.87 -1.06 5.15
C GLN A 63 -9.46 -1.44 4.67
N PHE A 64 -9.08 -1.02 3.45
CA PHE A 64 -7.74 -1.22 2.94
C PHE A 64 -6.67 -0.53 3.79
N MET A 65 -6.90 0.73 4.18
CA MET A 65 -5.94 1.50 5.00
C MET A 65 -5.75 0.91 6.40
N GLU A 66 -6.84 0.47 7.06
CA GLU A 66 -6.79 -0.21 8.35
C GLU A 66 -6.02 -1.55 8.26
N GLY A 67 -6.28 -2.31 7.19
CA GLY A 67 -5.57 -3.55 6.91
C GLY A 67 -4.07 -3.33 6.68
N LEU A 68 -3.72 -2.30 5.92
CA LEU A 68 -2.33 -1.95 5.66
C LEU A 68 -1.61 -1.46 6.92
N GLU A 69 -2.24 -0.60 7.72
CA GLU A 69 -1.70 -0.16 9.01
C GLU A 69 -1.41 -1.37 9.91
N SER A 70 -2.37 -2.28 10.03
CA SER A 70 -2.24 -3.51 10.81
C SER A 70 -1.11 -4.41 10.30
N ALA A 71 -0.97 -4.57 8.98
CA ALA A 71 0.11 -5.36 8.37
C ALA A 71 1.49 -4.74 8.65
N ILE A 72 1.63 -3.42 8.51
CA ILE A 72 2.88 -2.71 8.81
C ILE A 72 3.23 -2.86 10.28
N ALA A 73 2.28 -2.61 11.19
CA ALA A 73 2.49 -2.75 12.62
C ALA A 73 2.90 -4.17 13.00
N ARG A 74 2.20 -5.18 12.49
CA ARG A 74 2.50 -6.61 12.75
C ARG A 74 3.87 -7.04 12.23
N ARG A 75 4.24 -6.62 11.02
CA ARG A 75 5.49 -7.07 10.36
C ARG A 75 6.72 -6.30 10.83
N THR A 76 6.56 -5.03 11.22
CA THR A 76 7.69 -4.13 11.49
C THR A 76 7.72 -3.56 12.91
N GLY A 77 6.60 -3.58 13.63
CA GLY A 77 6.45 -2.92 14.93
C GLY A 77 6.34 -1.39 14.84
N LEU A 78 6.24 -0.83 13.63
CA LEU A 78 6.24 0.61 13.39
C LEU A 78 4.83 1.11 13.05
N THR A 79 4.58 2.38 13.33
CA THR A 79 3.39 3.10 12.84
C THR A 79 3.70 3.79 11.52
N ALA A 80 2.71 3.85 10.64
CA ALA A 80 2.86 4.43 9.31
C ALA A 80 1.96 5.65 9.12
N ARG A 81 2.46 6.63 8.38
CA ARG A 81 1.59 7.59 7.70
C ARG A 81 1.20 7.00 6.35
N ILE A 82 -0.09 6.72 6.17
CA ILE A 82 -0.65 6.17 4.93
C ILE A 82 -1.29 7.31 4.11
N ARG A 83 -1.02 7.33 2.80
CA ARG A 83 -1.71 8.21 1.84
C ARG A 83 -2.07 7.43 0.59
N CYS A 84 -3.32 7.54 0.16
CA CYS A 84 -3.83 6.90 -1.05
C CYS A 84 -4.20 7.96 -2.09
N PHE A 85 -3.68 7.83 -3.30
CA PHE A 85 -3.91 8.73 -4.43
C PHE A 85 -4.60 7.97 -5.56
N GLY A 86 -5.85 8.36 -5.82
CA GLY A 86 -6.65 7.79 -6.90
C GLY A 86 -6.51 8.60 -8.18
N TYR A 87 -6.27 7.92 -9.30
CA TYR A 87 -6.18 8.53 -10.63
C TYR A 87 -7.32 8.04 -11.52
N ALA A 88 -7.96 8.96 -12.24
CA ALA A 88 -8.92 8.58 -13.28
C ALA A 88 -8.21 7.82 -14.40
N ALA A 89 -8.87 6.81 -14.99
CA ALA A 89 -8.31 6.00 -16.08
C ALA A 89 -7.65 6.82 -17.23
N PRO A 90 -8.23 7.92 -17.75
CA PRO A 90 -7.60 8.69 -18.83
C PRO A 90 -6.35 9.46 -18.39
N SER A 91 -6.08 9.57 -17.09
CA SER A 91 -4.92 10.29 -16.54
C SER A 91 -3.68 9.41 -16.37
N ILE A 92 -3.77 8.11 -16.67
CA ILE A 92 -2.68 7.16 -16.46
C ILE A 92 -2.08 6.77 -17.81
N HIS A 93 -0.82 7.11 -18.00
CA HIS A 93 -0.01 6.70 -19.14
C HIS A 93 1.10 5.77 -18.64
N ALA A 94 1.03 4.48 -19.01
CA ALA A 94 1.95 3.45 -18.54
C ALA A 94 2.33 2.48 -19.66
N ARG A 95 3.47 1.79 -19.50
CA ARG A 95 3.97 0.74 -20.39
C ARG A 95 4.64 -0.36 -19.56
N ASN A 96 4.51 -1.60 -20.06
CA ASN A 96 4.93 -2.87 -19.48
C ASN A 96 3.88 -3.48 -18.54
#